data_AF-A0A366S7U0-F1
#
_entry.id   AF-A0A366S7U0-F1
#
_cell.length_a   1.000
_cell.length_b   1.000
_cell.length_c   1.000
_cell.angle_alpha   90.00
_cell.angle_beta   90.00
_cell.angle_gamma   90.00
#
_symmetry.space_group_name_H-M   'P 1'
#
loop_
_entity.id
_entity.type
_entity.pdbx_description
1 polymer ?
#
loop_
_entity_poly.entity_id
_entity_poly.type
_entity_poly.pdbx_seq_one_letter_code
_entity_poly.pdbx_strand_id
1 'polypeptide(L)'
;MAQKMLRMKCNIVHGTQVLWNVALDGFSYDEGKPKTFKQENGVVREFCDNCGAFICEYGEAAADKFRYIMWGTFDEPDKFPPKGEFFCKYRDGWMPEIPGLFHKNEIKE
;
A
#
# COMPACT_ATOMS: atom_id res chain seq x y z
N MET A 1 6.07 -18.56 -8.61
CA MET A 1 5.81 -17.29 -9.35
C MET A 1 5.65 -16.18 -8.32
N ALA A 2 6.77 -15.61 -7.86
CA ALA A 2 6.75 -14.65 -6.77
C ALA A 2 6.31 -13.27 -7.30
N GLN A 3 5.07 -12.90 -6.98
CA GLN A 3 4.63 -11.51 -7.01
C GLN A 3 5.67 -10.71 -6.21
N LYS A 4 6.44 -9.86 -6.89
CA LYS A 4 7.42 -8.98 -6.26
C LYS A 4 6.61 -7.92 -5.51
N MET A 5 6.06 -8.30 -4.36
CA MET A 5 5.34 -7.39 -3.47
C MET A 5 6.26 -6.21 -3.19
N LEU A 6 5.73 -5.01 -3.41
CA LEU A 6 6.46 -3.76 -3.30
C LEU A 6 7.16 -3.73 -1.95
N ARG A 7 8.48 -3.46 -1.95
CA ARG A 7 9.27 -3.37 -0.73
C ARG A 7 8.93 -2.07 -0.01
N MET A 8 7.84 -2.07 0.74
CA MET A 8 7.55 -1.01 1.68
C MET A 8 8.29 -1.29 2.99
N LYS A 9 9.04 -0.30 3.48
CA LYS A 9 9.63 -0.39 4.82
C LYS A 9 8.52 -0.16 5.84
N CYS A 10 8.49 -0.94 6.91
CA CYS A 10 7.58 -0.80 8.04
C CYS A 10 7.91 0.47 8.88
N ASN A 11 7.75 1.68 8.34
CA ASN A 11 8.01 2.95 9.04
C ASN A 11 6.77 3.88 9.02
N ILE A 12 6.05 4.06 10.14
CA ILE A 12 4.86 4.94 10.21
C ILE A 12 5.34 6.34 10.55
N VAL A 13 5.81 7.12 9.57
CA VAL A 13 5.90 8.57 9.76
C VAL A 13 5.44 9.27 8.47
N HIS A 14 4.32 9.99 8.59
CA HIS A 14 3.58 10.73 7.56
C HIS A 14 3.14 9.93 6.31
N GLY A 15 1.89 9.47 6.34
CA GLY A 15 1.12 9.19 5.11
C GLY A 15 0.80 7.73 4.82
N THR A 16 0.46 6.96 5.86
CA THR A 16 -0.25 5.66 5.86
C THR A 16 0.52 4.44 5.33
N GLN A 17 0.62 3.42 6.19
CA GLN A 17 1.33 2.16 5.94
C GLN A 17 0.42 0.94 5.84
N VAL A 18 -0.86 1.14 6.12
CA VAL A 18 -1.86 0.13 5.88
C VAL A 18 -2.27 0.30 4.42
N LEU A 19 -1.90 -0.69 3.61
CA LEU A 19 -2.36 -0.79 2.24
C LEU A 19 -3.47 -1.82 2.18
N TRP A 20 -4.51 -1.51 1.44
CA TRP A 20 -5.54 -2.47 1.09
C TRP A 20 -5.35 -2.93 -0.34
N ASN A 21 -5.19 -4.24 -0.53
CA ASN A 21 -5.07 -4.82 -1.86
C ASN A 21 -6.48 -5.03 -2.45
N VAL A 22 -6.75 -4.37 -3.57
CA VAL A 22 -8.00 -4.48 -4.32
C VAL A 22 -7.71 -4.96 -5.73
N ALA A 23 -8.55 -5.84 -6.26
CA ALA A 23 -8.49 -6.26 -7.65
C ALA A 23 -8.84 -5.09 -8.58
N LEU A 24 -8.17 -5.01 -9.73
CA LEU A 24 -8.32 -3.87 -10.64
C LEU A 24 -9.74 -3.73 -11.21
N ASP A 25 -10.46 -4.83 -11.38
CA ASP A 25 -11.86 -4.85 -11.82
C ASP A 25 -12.82 -4.23 -10.80
N GLY A 26 -12.45 -4.22 -9.53
CA GLY A 26 -13.19 -3.58 -8.44
C GLY A 26 -12.69 -2.16 -8.09
N PHE A 27 -11.83 -1.57 -8.91
CA PHE A 27 -11.26 -0.24 -8.66
C PHE A 27 -11.45 0.69 -9.86
N SER A 28 -12.07 1.84 -9.62
CA SER A 28 -12.24 2.92 -10.60
C SER A 28 -12.12 4.28 -9.94
N TYR A 29 -11.79 5.28 -10.75
CA TYR A 29 -11.90 6.68 -10.37
C TYR A 29 -13.26 7.18 -10.80
N ASP A 30 -14.07 7.65 -9.85
CA ASP A 30 -15.37 8.26 -10.15
C ASP A 30 -15.18 9.65 -10.77
N GLU A 31 -14.19 10.40 -10.26
CA GLU A 31 -13.85 11.74 -10.73
C GLU A 31 -12.34 12.02 -10.69
N GLY A 32 -11.92 12.99 -11.50
CA GLY A 32 -10.54 13.44 -11.57
C GLY A 32 -9.60 12.45 -12.27
N LYS A 33 -8.34 12.87 -12.39
CA LYS A 33 -7.27 12.04 -12.93
C LYS A 33 -6.04 12.16 -12.03
N PRO A 34 -5.52 11.06 -11.47
CA PRO A 34 -4.35 11.13 -10.62
C PRO A 34 -3.09 11.50 -11.42
N LYS A 35 -2.15 12.15 -10.74
CA LYS A 35 -0.76 12.28 -11.19
C LYS A 35 0.02 11.01 -10.86
N THR A 36 0.81 10.52 -11.81
CA THR A 36 1.59 9.29 -11.65
C THR A 36 3.08 9.59 -11.45
N PHE A 37 3.73 8.87 -10.55
CA PHE A 37 5.19 8.86 -10.40
C PHE A 37 5.71 7.42 -10.49
N LYS A 38 6.55 7.14 -11.48
CA LYS A 38 7.22 5.83 -11.65
C LYS A 38 8.59 5.87 -11.00
N GLN A 39 8.80 5.01 -10.01
CA GLN A 39 10.08 4.80 -9.36
C GLN A 39 11.00 3.92 -10.20
N GLU A 40 12.32 4.03 -10.00
CA GLU A 40 13.33 3.21 -10.69
C GLU A 40 13.14 1.70 -10.45
N ASN A 41 12.58 1.32 -9.30
CA ASN A 41 12.31 -0.07 -8.95
C ASN A 41 11.06 -0.65 -9.64
N GLY A 42 10.39 0.11 -10.51
CA GLY A 42 9.21 -0.31 -11.28
C GLY A 42 7.87 -0.11 -10.56
N VAL A 43 7.87 0.53 -9.40
CA VAL A 43 6.64 0.92 -8.68
C VAL A 43 6.07 2.19 -9.29
N VAL A 44 4.76 2.19 -9.56
CA VAL A 44 4.01 3.38 -9.92
C VAL A 44 3.16 3.80 -8.73
N ARG A 45 3.22 5.09 -8.40
CA ARG A 45 2.39 5.73 -7.37
C ARG A 45 1.47 6.75 -8.00
N GLU A 46 0.23 6.76 -7.54
CA GLU A 46 -0.81 7.68 -7.98
C GLU A 46 -1.17 8.66 -6.86
N PHE A 47 -1.20 9.95 -7.20
CA PHE A 47 -1.46 11.05 -6.27
C PHE A 47 -2.62 11.90 -6.77
N CYS A 48 -3.39 12.47 -5.84
CA CYS A 48 -4.38 13.48 -6.15
C CYS A 48 -3.72 14.70 -6.79
N ASP A 49 -4.24 15.14 -7.94
CA ASP A 49 -3.69 16.28 -8.68
C ASP A 49 -3.84 17.61 -7.90
N ASN A 50 -4.88 17.72 -7.08
CA ASN A 50 -5.21 18.94 -6.35
C ASN A 50 -4.44 19.08 -5.03
N CYS A 51 -4.45 18.05 -4.18
CA CYS A 51 -3.87 18.12 -2.83
C CYS A 51 -2.59 17.30 -2.64
N GLY A 52 -2.18 16.49 -3.63
CA GLY A 52 -1.00 15.64 -3.54
C GLY A 52 -1.17 14.42 -2.63
N ALA A 53 -2.39 14.11 -2.16
CA ALA A 53 -2.65 12.92 -1.36
C ALA A 53 -2.25 11.64 -2.11
N PHE A 54 -1.62 10.71 -1.41
CA PHE A 54 -1.22 9.42 -1.98
C PHE A 54 -2.42 8.47 -2.00
N ILE A 55 -2.85 8.08 -3.21
CA ILE A 55 -4.08 7.30 -3.42
C ILE A 55 -3.77 5.81 -3.43
N CYS A 56 -2.93 5.37 -4.36
CA CYS A 56 -2.59 3.96 -4.49
C CYS A 56 -1.25 3.74 -5.18
N GLU A 57 -0.69 2.55 -5.02
CA GLU A 57 0.48 2.09 -5.77
C GLU A 57 0.30 0.70 -6.38
N TYR A 58 1.09 0.43 -7.40
CA TYR A 58 1.15 -0.88 -8.04
C TYR A 58 2.51 -1.08 -8.71
N GLY A 59 2.95 -2.33 -8.77
CA GLY A 59 4.15 -2.72 -9.50
C GLY A 59 3.81 -3.00 -10.95
N GLU A 60 4.74 -2.74 -11.87
CA GLU A 60 4.56 -2.96 -13.30
C GLU A 60 4.04 -4.37 -13.65
N ALA A 61 4.52 -5.42 -12.95
CA ALA A 61 4.08 -6.80 -13.16
C ALA A 61 2.67 -7.15 -12.64
N ALA A 62 2.05 -6.26 -11.87
CA ALA A 62 0.70 -6.42 -11.32
C ALA A 62 -0.23 -5.26 -11.70
N ALA A 63 0.21 -4.39 -12.62
CA ALA A 63 -0.50 -3.19 -13.04
C ALA A 63 -1.88 -3.49 -13.65
N ASP A 64 -2.05 -4.68 -14.22
CA ASP A 64 -3.27 -5.21 -14.82
C ASP A 64 -4.14 -6.01 -13.84
N LYS A 65 -3.71 -6.19 -12.59
CA LYS A 65 -4.35 -7.13 -11.65
C LYS A 65 -4.84 -6.48 -10.37
N PHE A 66 -4.00 -5.65 -9.73
CA PHE A 66 -4.28 -5.16 -8.39
C PHE A 66 -3.84 -3.71 -8.21
N ARG A 67 -4.46 -3.04 -7.22
CA ARG A 67 -4.03 -1.76 -6.66
C ARG A 67 -3.84 -1.92 -5.16
N TYR A 68 -2.76 -1.36 -4.64
CA TYR A 68 -2.59 -1.18 -3.22
C TYR A 68 -3.08 0.21 -2.85
N ILE A 69 -4.31 0.29 -2.36
CA ILE A 69 -4.97 1.53 -1.99
C ILE A 69 -4.52 1.94 -0.60
N MET A 70 -4.33 3.24 -0.41
CA MET A 70 -3.93 3.78 0.85
C MET A 70 -5.08 3.74 1.87
N TRP A 71 -4.89 3.09 3.02
CA TRP A 71 -5.97 2.93 4.00
C TRP A 71 -6.54 4.25 4.53
N GLY A 72 -5.73 5.31 4.56
CA GLY A 72 -6.18 6.65 4.95
C GLY A 72 -7.11 7.33 3.96
N THR A 73 -7.33 6.76 2.76
CA THR A 73 -8.24 7.31 1.76
C THR A 73 -9.62 6.64 1.75
N PHE A 74 -9.91 5.71 2.67
CA PHE A 74 -11.25 5.16 2.83
C PHE A 74 -12.11 6.10 3.69
N ASP A 75 -13.38 6.27 3.31
CA ASP A 75 -14.35 7.04 4.09
C ASP A 75 -14.69 6.37 5.44
N GLU A 76 -14.70 5.03 5.46
CA GLU A 76 -15.00 4.21 6.64
C GLU A 76 -13.84 3.23 6.94
N PRO A 77 -12.69 3.72 7.40
CA PRO A 77 -11.46 2.94 7.47
C PRO A 77 -11.52 1.80 8.52
N ASP A 78 -12.35 1.94 9.56
CA ASP A 78 -12.56 0.93 10.60
C ASP A 78 -13.20 -0.37 10.08
N LYS A 79 -13.88 -0.33 8.93
CA LYS A 79 -14.42 -1.54 8.27
C LYS A 79 -13.33 -2.42 7.66
N PHE A 80 -12.11 -1.90 7.55
CA PHE A 80 -10.98 -2.57 6.89
C PHE A 80 -9.79 -2.71 7.86
N PRO A 81 -9.92 -3.49 8.95
CA PRO A 81 -8.82 -3.69 9.89
C PRO A 81 -7.65 -4.42 9.21
N PRO A 82 -6.40 -4.15 9.63
CA PRO A 82 -5.23 -4.83 9.11
C PRO A 82 -5.32 -6.33 9.38
N LYS A 83 -4.94 -7.14 8.39
CA LYS A 83 -4.93 -8.60 8.49
C LYS A 83 -3.55 -9.19 8.76
N GLY A 84 -2.51 -8.38 8.61
CA GLY A 84 -1.12 -8.76 8.84
C GLY A 84 -0.15 -7.61 8.64
N GLU A 85 1.04 -7.80 9.17
CA GLU A 85 2.16 -6.86 9.01
C GLU A 85 3.23 -7.50 8.14
N PHE A 86 3.69 -6.77 7.14
CA PHE A 86 4.75 -7.19 6.23
C PHE A 86 5.95 -6.26 6.40
N PHE A 87 7.13 -6.79 6.06
CA PHE A 87 8.40 -6.07 6.14
C PHE A 87 8.77 -5.62 7.56
N CYS A 88 8.35 -6.39 8.58
CA CYS A 88 8.55 -6.09 10.00
C CYS A 88 10.02 -5.92 10.41
N LYS A 89 10.97 -6.44 9.60
CA LYS A 89 12.41 -6.19 9.79
C LYS A 89 12.78 -4.70 9.78
N TYR A 90 12.01 -3.88 9.07
CA TYR A 90 12.22 -2.44 8.99
C TYR A 90 11.37 -1.68 10.02
N ARG A 91 10.69 -2.37 10.94
CA ARG A 91 9.87 -1.75 11.97
C ARG A 91 10.71 -0.80 12.81
N ASP A 92 10.29 0.46 12.88
CA ASP A 92 10.91 1.42 13.78
C ASP A 92 10.74 0.98 15.23
N GLY A 93 11.80 1.08 16.06
CA GLY A 93 11.79 0.53 17.41
C GLY A 93 10.79 1.17 18.38
N TRP A 94 10.25 2.35 18.06
CA TRP A 94 9.21 3.01 18.85
C TRP A 94 7.80 2.47 18.53
N MET A 95 7.64 1.73 17.43
CA MET A 95 6.34 1.28 16.94
C MET A 95 6.02 -0.12 17.49
N PRO A 96 4.89 -0.29 18.19
CA PRO A 96 4.49 -1.60 18.68
C PRO A 96 4.01 -2.49 17.54
N GLU A 97 4.04 -3.81 17.77
CA GLU A 97 3.36 -4.77 16.91
C GLU A 97 1.86 -4.78 17.19
N ILE A 98 1.06 -5.13 16.19
CA ILE A 98 -0.36 -5.35 16.37
C ILE A 98 -0.57 -6.79 16.88
N PRO A 99 -1.13 -6.98 18.09
CA PRO A 99 -1.31 -8.31 18.66
C PRO A 99 -2.26 -9.17 17.83
N GLY A 100 -1.95 -10.46 17.70
CA GLY A 100 -2.84 -11.45 17.07
C GLY A 100 -2.87 -11.41 15.55
N LEU A 101 -2.03 -10.62 14.90
CA LEU A 101 -1.84 -10.63 13.45
C LEU A 101 -0.63 -11.45 13.03
N PHE A 102 -0.62 -11.92 11.77
CA PHE A 102 0.60 -12.53 11.23
C PHE A 102 1.62 -11.44 10.93
N HIS A 103 2.90 -11.74 11.22
CA HIS A 103 4.01 -10.84 10.96
C HIS A 103 5.00 -11.51 10.02
N LYS A 104 5.39 -10.81 8.96
CA LYS A 104 6.33 -11.30 7.95
C LYS A 104 7.49 -10.34 7.84
N ASN A 105 8.70 -10.76 8.18
CA ASN A 105 9.84 -9.84 8.20
C ASN A 105 10.32 -9.49 6.80
N GLU A 106 10.30 -10.46 5.87
CA GLU A 106 10.70 -10.29 4.47
C GLU A 106 9.87 -11.19 3.54
N ILE A 107 9.88 -10.90 2.22
CA ILE A 107 9.06 -11.63 1.23
C ILE A 107 9.34 -13.14 1.18
N LYS A 108 10.59 -13.54 1.47
CA LYS A 108 11.07 -14.92 1.30
C LYS A 108 10.82 -15.84 2.50
N GLU A 109 10.32 -15.30 3.61
CA GLU A 109 9.83 -16.09 4.76
C GLU A 109 8.41 -16.61 4.53
#